data_AF-A0A6B3AWW7-F1
#
_entry.id   AF-A0A6B3AWW7-F1
#
_cell.length_a   1.000
_cell.length_b   1.000
_cell.length_c   1.000
_cell.angle_alpha   90.00
_cell.angle_beta   90.00
_cell.angle_gamma   90.00
#
_symmetry.space_group_name_H-M   'P 1'
#
loop_
_entity.id
_entity.type
_entity.pdbx_description
1 polymer ?
#
loop_
_entity_poly.entity_id
_entity_poly.type
_entity_poly.pdbx_seq_one_letter_code
_entity_poly.pdbx_strand_id
1 'polypeptide(L)'
;MTPGGAGVRRPDQHTQAAAPAHAPGITGVSAGSVIGPYLRTQAADFLRSLRLHRENTAPTDAGSRAADQAATALRRSSRRIGAALRTFRTALDPLWAEQLRTELSWLSGTLAREHAYADRLTRLLDALHGLSGDPALPAARTPGESTGQGRPVLGVGAARAGALLERQLTLARTRAHSTALQALGSARFHAVADAVALLASEVPLSPAAAGPVGDLLAEPADRAEQR
;
A
#
# COMPACT_ATOMS: atom_id res chain seq x y z
N MET A 1 96.66 15.82 -0.52
CA MET A 1 95.76 15.54 0.61
C MET A 1 94.35 15.44 0.07
N THR A 2 93.83 14.20 0.10
CA THR A 2 92.45 13.73 0.33
C THR A 2 91.19 14.59 0.02
N PRO A 3 90.04 13.92 -0.25
CA PRO A 3 88.93 14.37 -1.10
C PRO A 3 87.55 14.35 -0.38
N GLY A 4 86.45 14.43 -1.16
CA GLY A 4 85.09 13.96 -0.78
C GLY A 4 84.20 14.99 -0.05
N GLY A 5 82.88 15.07 -0.24
CA GLY A 5 81.91 14.27 -1.01
C GLY A 5 80.48 14.71 -0.62
N ALA A 6 79.49 14.27 -1.41
CA ALA A 6 78.04 14.17 -1.14
C ALA A 6 77.27 15.44 -0.68
N GLY A 7 76.22 15.94 -1.32
CA GLY A 7 75.15 15.24 -2.04
C GLY A 7 73.98 14.96 -1.11
N VAL A 8 73.05 15.90 -0.91
CA VAL A 8 71.66 15.64 -0.47
C VAL A 8 70.72 16.72 -1.04
N ARG A 9 69.86 16.32 -1.98
CA ARG A 9 68.63 17.06 -2.35
C ARG A 9 67.67 17.00 -1.17
N ARG A 10 67.16 18.15 -0.71
CA ARG A 10 65.91 18.22 0.05
C ARG A 10 64.75 17.83 -0.87
N PRO A 11 63.90 16.86 -0.51
CA PRO A 11 62.52 16.85 -0.99
C PRO A 11 61.71 17.81 -0.12
N ASP A 12 61.03 18.76 -0.75
CA ASP A 12 59.99 19.54 -0.12
C ASP A 12 58.91 18.58 0.39
N GLN A 13 58.80 18.47 1.71
CA GLN A 13 57.70 17.81 2.39
C GLN A 13 56.43 18.63 2.14
N HIS A 14 55.75 18.36 1.04
CA HIS A 14 54.29 18.52 1.04
C HIS A 14 53.76 17.47 1.99
N THR A 15 53.41 17.89 3.21
CA THR A 15 52.54 17.16 4.12
C THR A 15 51.25 16.86 3.38
N GLN A 16 51.22 15.69 2.73
CA GLN A 16 49.99 15.09 2.26
C GLN A 16 49.22 14.71 3.52
N ALA A 17 48.33 15.60 3.93
CA ALA A 17 47.37 15.37 4.99
C ALA A 17 46.68 14.04 4.68
N ALA A 18 47.02 13.03 5.50
CA ALA A 18 46.29 11.78 5.54
C ALA A 18 44.82 12.16 5.75
N ALA A 19 44.00 11.84 4.74
CA ALA A 19 42.55 11.87 4.88
C ALA A 19 42.21 11.12 6.17
N PRO A 20 41.34 11.67 7.03
CA PRO A 20 41.02 11.02 8.28
C PRO A 20 40.40 9.66 7.95
N ALA A 21 41.12 8.59 8.27
CA ALA A 21 40.57 7.27 8.40
C ALA A 21 39.44 7.39 9.42
N HIS A 22 38.20 7.38 8.93
CA HIS A 22 37.01 7.45 9.75
C HIS A 22 36.98 6.17 10.57
N ALA A 23 37.46 6.25 11.81
CA ALA A 23 37.28 5.19 12.79
C ALA A 23 35.79 4.86 12.86
N PRO A 24 35.41 3.58 13.06
CA PRO A 24 34.03 3.19 13.26
C PRO A 24 33.64 3.67 14.66
N GLY A 25 33.35 4.97 14.76
CA GLY A 25 32.57 5.50 15.87
C GLY A 25 31.30 4.68 15.93
N ILE A 26 30.86 4.40 17.15
CA ILE A 26 29.54 3.87 17.45
C ILE A 26 28.54 4.91 16.92
N THR A 27 28.22 4.79 15.63
CA THR A 27 27.53 5.78 14.81
C THR A 27 26.05 5.50 14.88
N GLY A 28 25.29 6.58 15.02
CA GLY A 28 23.84 6.56 15.15
C GLY A 28 23.18 5.66 14.12
N VAL A 29 22.15 4.96 14.59
CA VAL A 29 21.19 4.15 13.83
C VAL A 29 21.19 4.52 12.34
N SER A 30 21.55 3.57 11.46
CA SER A 30 21.56 3.79 10.01
C SER A 30 20.14 3.69 9.44
N ALA A 31 19.87 4.37 8.32
CA ALA A 31 18.55 4.33 7.68
C ALA A 31 18.09 2.88 7.39
N GLY A 32 19.01 2.05 6.91
CA GLY A 32 18.77 0.62 6.66
C GLY A 32 18.41 -0.17 7.92
N SER A 33 18.98 0.18 9.09
CA SER A 33 18.70 -0.51 10.36
C SER A 33 17.30 -0.24 10.90
N VAL A 34 16.64 0.86 10.49
CA VAL A 34 15.24 1.18 10.85
C VAL A 34 14.26 0.62 9.82
N ILE A 35 14.51 0.87 8.53
CA ILE A 35 13.59 0.47 7.45
C ILE A 35 13.58 -1.06 7.29
N GLY A 36 14.72 -1.72 7.46
CA GLY A 36 14.87 -3.16 7.25
C GLY A 36 13.92 -3.98 8.12
N PRO A 37 13.91 -3.82 9.46
CA PRO A 37 12.94 -4.46 10.34
C PRO A 37 11.49 -4.13 9.99
N TYR A 38 11.16 -2.87 9.69
CA TYR A 38 9.79 -2.47 9.34
C TYR A 38 9.29 -3.19 8.09
N LEU A 39 10.08 -3.22 7.01
CA LEU A 39 9.71 -3.91 5.77
C LEU A 39 9.53 -5.40 5.98
N ARG A 40 10.41 -6.04 6.78
CA ARG A 40 10.28 -7.46 7.14
C ARG A 40 9.00 -7.74 7.92
N THR A 41 8.63 -6.89 8.89
CA THR A 41 7.35 -7.01 9.60
C THR A 41 6.16 -6.89 8.65
N GLN A 42 6.17 -5.90 7.74
CA GLN A 42 5.08 -5.74 6.76
C GLN A 42 5.00 -6.93 5.78
N ALA A 43 6.14 -7.49 5.37
CA ALA A 43 6.20 -8.69 4.53
C ALA A 43 5.67 -9.93 5.27
N ALA A 44 6.00 -10.10 6.55
CA ALA A 44 5.44 -11.17 7.37
C ALA A 44 3.92 -11.03 7.54
N ASP A 45 3.41 -9.80 7.75
CA ASP A 45 1.97 -9.53 7.82
C ASP A 45 1.27 -9.84 6.49
N PHE A 46 1.90 -9.52 5.35
CA PHE A 46 1.43 -9.91 4.02
C PHE A 46 1.30 -11.43 3.90
N LEU A 47 2.37 -12.18 4.18
CA LEU A 47 2.36 -13.66 4.08
C LEU A 47 1.35 -14.31 5.03
N ARG A 48 1.22 -13.78 6.26
CA ARG A 48 0.21 -14.24 7.23
C ARG A 48 -1.20 -14.00 6.70
N SER A 49 -1.49 -12.80 6.19
CA SER A 49 -2.81 -12.47 5.62
C SER A 49 -3.14 -13.32 4.39
N LEU A 50 -2.14 -13.65 3.57
CA LEU A 50 -2.29 -14.54 2.43
C LEU A 50 -2.64 -15.97 2.86
N ARG A 51 -1.93 -16.51 3.86
CA ARG A 51 -2.23 -17.83 4.43
C ARG A 51 -3.66 -17.88 4.98
N LEU A 52 -4.06 -16.88 5.77
CA LEU A 52 -5.42 -16.76 6.31
C LEU A 52 -6.47 -16.66 5.20
N HIS A 53 -6.18 -15.94 4.11
CA HIS A 53 -7.10 -15.83 2.99
C HIS A 53 -7.33 -17.20 2.31
N ARG A 54 -6.27 -18.00 2.12
CA ARG A 54 -6.36 -19.36 1.56
C ARG A 54 -7.11 -20.32 2.49
N GLU A 55 -6.89 -20.24 3.79
CA GLU A 55 -7.57 -21.08 4.79
C GLU A 55 -9.08 -20.80 4.84
N ASN A 56 -9.50 -19.55 4.63
CA ASN A 56 -10.88 -19.12 4.75
C ASN A 56 -11.64 -19.05 3.42
N THR A 57 -11.06 -19.51 2.30
CA THR A 57 -11.72 -19.48 0.98
C THR A 57 -12.90 -20.47 0.88
N ALA A 58 -13.08 -21.38 1.84
CA ALA A 58 -14.21 -22.32 1.87
C ALA A 58 -15.57 -21.61 2.09
N PRO A 59 -16.65 -22.02 1.39
CA PRO A 59 -17.93 -21.33 1.41
C PRO A 59 -18.70 -21.65 2.71
N THR A 60 -18.39 -20.92 3.77
CA THR A 60 -19.17 -20.84 5.01
C THR A 60 -19.37 -19.37 5.37
N ASP A 61 -20.47 -19.00 6.03
CA ASP A 61 -20.73 -17.58 6.38
C ASP A 61 -19.65 -16.99 7.31
N ALA A 62 -19.07 -17.82 8.17
CA ALA A 62 -17.92 -17.45 8.99
C ALA A 62 -16.64 -17.33 8.14
N GLY A 63 -16.41 -18.27 7.22
CA GLY A 63 -15.29 -18.27 6.28
C GLY A 63 -15.30 -17.07 5.35
N SER A 64 -16.47 -16.66 4.84
CA SER A 64 -16.59 -15.49 3.94
C SER A 64 -16.18 -14.19 4.64
N ARG A 65 -16.65 -13.95 5.87
CA ARG A 65 -16.23 -12.77 6.67
C ARG A 65 -14.75 -12.80 7.01
N ALA A 66 -14.21 -13.97 7.37
CA ALA A 66 -12.78 -14.13 7.65
C ALA A 66 -11.91 -13.93 6.40
N ALA A 67 -12.36 -14.42 5.24
CA ALA A 67 -11.71 -14.23 3.95
C ALA A 67 -11.69 -12.75 3.53
N ASP A 68 -12.78 -12.02 3.76
CA ASP A 68 -12.89 -10.57 3.51
C ASP A 68 -11.94 -9.76 4.41
N GLN A 69 -11.85 -10.11 5.70
CA GLN A 69 -10.90 -9.51 6.63
C GLN A 69 -9.45 -9.80 6.22
N ALA A 70 -9.15 -11.04 5.83
CA ALA A 70 -7.84 -11.44 5.34
C ALA A 70 -7.46 -10.71 4.05
N ALA A 71 -8.40 -10.58 3.09
CA ALA A 71 -8.20 -9.80 1.87
C ALA A 71 -7.95 -8.31 2.17
N THR A 72 -8.65 -7.76 3.16
CA THR A 72 -8.44 -6.37 3.61
C THR A 72 -7.07 -6.18 4.25
N ALA A 73 -6.64 -7.12 5.10
CA ALA A 73 -5.31 -7.13 5.69
C ALA A 73 -4.22 -7.26 4.62
N LEU A 74 -4.43 -8.12 3.62
CA LEU A 74 -3.54 -8.31 2.47
C LEU A 74 -3.40 -7.01 1.65
N ARG A 75 -4.52 -6.35 1.33
CA ARG A 75 -4.48 -5.03 0.65
C ARG A 75 -3.73 -4.00 1.47
N ARG A 76 -3.96 -3.96 2.80
CA ARG A 76 -3.33 -3.01 3.70
C ARG A 76 -1.81 -3.22 3.74
N SER A 77 -1.34 -4.45 3.92
CA SER A 77 0.10 -4.76 3.92
C SER A 77 0.74 -4.47 2.56
N SER A 78 0.10 -4.84 1.43
CA SER A 78 0.59 -4.48 0.08
C SER A 78 0.77 -2.97 -0.10
N ARG A 79 -0.23 -2.17 0.32
CA ARG A 79 -0.15 -0.70 0.24
C ARG A 79 0.93 -0.13 1.15
N ARG A 80 1.11 -0.67 2.36
CA ARG A 80 2.14 -0.23 3.31
C ARG A 80 3.54 -0.54 2.79
N ILE A 81 3.76 -1.73 2.23
CA ILE A 81 5.02 -2.08 1.56
C ILE A 81 5.26 -1.14 0.39
N GLY A 82 4.31 -1.02 -0.54
CA GLY A 82 4.45 -0.15 -1.72
C GLY A 82 4.64 1.34 -1.39
N ALA A 83 4.05 1.82 -0.28
CA ALA A 83 4.27 3.17 0.23
C ALA A 83 5.68 3.33 0.82
N ALA A 84 6.13 2.40 1.64
CA ALA A 84 7.46 2.43 2.23
C ALA A 84 8.57 2.38 1.16
N LEU A 85 8.42 1.50 0.16
CA LEU A 85 9.32 1.43 -0.99
C LEU A 85 9.39 2.75 -1.76
N ARG A 86 8.28 3.50 -1.85
CA ARG A 86 8.23 4.80 -2.53
C ARG A 86 8.92 5.90 -1.73
N THR A 87 8.63 5.93 -0.44
CA THR A 87 9.10 6.96 0.48
C THR A 87 10.62 6.83 0.64
N PHE A 88 11.10 5.61 0.86
CA PHE A 88 12.51 5.32 1.12
C PHE A 88 13.27 4.81 -0.10
N ARG A 89 12.84 5.17 -1.32
CA ARG A 89 13.42 4.65 -2.57
C ARG A 89 14.92 4.89 -2.71
N THR A 90 15.45 5.95 -2.08
CA THR A 90 16.87 6.31 -2.13
C THR A 90 17.75 5.37 -1.31
N ALA A 91 17.19 4.72 -0.30
CA ALA A 91 17.86 3.75 0.56
C ALA A 91 17.73 2.29 0.07
N LEU A 92 17.04 2.07 -1.05
CA LEU A 92 16.75 0.75 -1.62
C LEU A 92 17.27 0.66 -3.05
N ASP A 93 17.41 -0.56 -3.58
CA ASP A 93 17.62 -0.73 -5.03
C ASP A 93 16.43 -0.12 -5.80
N PRO A 94 16.65 0.92 -6.63
CA PRO A 94 15.58 1.66 -7.29
C PRO A 94 14.82 0.83 -8.33
N LEU A 95 15.50 -0.07 -9.06
CA LEU A 95 14.86 -0.87 -10.10
C LEU A 95 13.96 -1.95 -9.46
N TRP A 96 14.51 -2.66 -8.47
CA TRP A 96 13.76 -3.64 -7.71
C TRP A 96 12.56 -3.01 -6.99
N ALA A 97 12.74 -1.85 -6.34
CA ALA A 97 11.68 -1.20 -5.58
C ALA A 97 10.52 -0.74 -6.48
N GLU A 98 10.80 -0.23 -7.68
CA GLU A 98 9.75 0.21 -8.60
C GLU A 98 9.02 -0.96 -9.27
N GLN A 99 9.74 -2.04 -9.61
CA GLN A 99 9.13 -3.26 -10.11
C GLN A 99 8.16 -3.85 -9.07
N LEU A 100 8.62 -4.05 -7.83
CA LEU A 100 7.77 -4.59 -6.76
C LEU A 100 6.58 -3.67 -6.45
N ARG A 101 6.77 -2.35 -6.46
CA ARG A 101 5.67 -1.37 -6.29
C ARG A 101 4.59 -1.50 -7.35
N THR A 102 4.98 -1.64 -8.61
CA THR A 102 4.05 -1.80 -9.73
C THR A 102 3.19 -3.04 -9.53
N GLU A 103 3.83 -4.14 -9.16
CA GLU A 103 3.14 -5.40 -8.91
C GLU A 103 2.22 -5.36 -7.67
N LEU A 104 2.66 -4.74 -6.57
CA LEU A 104 1.84 -4.55 -5.37
C LEU A 104 0.63 -3.63 -5.63
N SER A 105 0.79 -2.62 -6.49
CA SER A 105 -0.30 -1.76 -6.93
C SER A 105 -1.34 -2.54 -7.75
N TRP A 106 -0.88 -3.35 -8.70
CA TRP A 106 -1.74 -4.25 -9.48
C TRP A 106 -2.51 -5.23 -8.57
N LEU A 107 -1.83 -5.87 -7.62
CA LEU A 107 -2.44 -6.81 -6.69
C LEU A 107 -3.48 -6.10 -5.80
N SER A 108 -3.12 -4.98 -5.18
CA SER A 108 -4.03 -4.21 -4.32
C SER A 108 -5.26 -3.72 -5.09
N GLY A 109 -5.10 -3.26 -6.33
CA GLY A 109 -6.20 -2.81 -7.18
C GLY A 109 -7.12 -3.96 -7.59
N THR A 110 -6.57 -5.14 -7.85
CA THR A 110 -7.36 -6.34 -8.19
C THR A 110 -8.20 -6.80 -7.01
N LEU A 111 -7.61 -6.87 -5.81
CA LEU A 111 -8.32 -7.25 -4.58
C LEU A 111 -9.31 -6.19 -4.09
N ALA A 112 -9.17 -4.92 -4.48
CA ALA A 112 -10.04 -3.84 -4.02
C ALA A 112 -11.39 -3.78 -4.75
N ARG A 113 -11.44 -4.27 -6.01
CA ARG A 113 -12.63 -4.14 -6.88
C ARG A 113 -13.88 -4.79 -6.28
N GLU A 114 -13.75 -5.99 -5.72
CA GLU A 114 -14.89 -6.70 -5.11
C GLU A 114 -15.51 -5.87 -3.97
N HIS A 115 -14.67 -5.39 -3.05
CA HIS A 115 -15.11 -4.61 -1.90
C HIS A 115 -15.68 -3.25 -2.30
N ALA A 116 -15.08 -2.61 -3.32
CA ALA A 116 -15.59 -1.36 -3.85
C ALA A 116 -17.02 -1.49 -4.42
N TYR A 117 -17.36 -2.62 -5.04
CA TYR A 117 -18.74 -2.88 -5.49
C TYR A 117 -19.69 -3.12 -4.33
N ALA A 118 -19.27 -3.83 -3.28
CA ALA A 118 -20.05 -4.03 -2.07
C ALA A 118 -20.36 -2.68 -1.37
N ASP A 119 -19.32 -1.88 -1.10
CA ASP A 119 -19.49 -0.58 -0.45
C ASP A 119 -20.33 0.39 -1.30
N ARG A 120 -20.17 0.34 -2.63
CA ARG A 120 -20.96 1.15 -3.56
C ARG A 120 -22.42 0.74 -3.53
N LEU A 121 -22.73 -0.55 -3.43
CA LEU A 121 -24.11 -1.02 -3.31
C LEU A 121 -24.76 -0.50 -2.03
N THR A 122 -24.10 -0.69 -0.88
CA THR A 122 -24.58 -0.19 0.42
C THR A 122 -24.84 1.32 0.37
N ARG A 123 -23.83 2.11 -0.05
CA ARG A 123 -23.99 3.58 -0.14
C ARG A 123 -25.11 4.02 -1.06
N LEU A 124 -25.31 3.34 -2.20
CA LEU A 124 -26.36 3.71 -3.15
C LEU A 124 -27.75 3.32 -2.66
N LEU A 125 -27.89 2.17 -2.00
CA LEU A 125 -29.13 1.79 -1.36
C LEU A 125 -29.46 2.76 -0.22
N ASP A 126 -28.51 3.09 0.65
CA ASP A 126 -28.72 4.05 1.74
C ASP A 126 -29.15 5.43 1.18
N ALA A 127 -28.47 5.92 0.14
CA ALA A 127 -28.84 7.16 -0.53
C ALA A 127 -30.25 7.09 -1.14
N LEU A 128 -30.62 5.96 -1.75
CA LEU A 128 -31.94 5.77 -2.34
C LEU A 128 -33.04 5.73 -1.28
N HIS A 129 -32.80 5.08 -0.14
CA HIS A 129 -33.72 5.08 1.00
C HIS A 129 -33.86 6.49 1.59
N GLY A 130 -32.76 7.23 1.75
CA GLY A 130 -32.78 8.62 2.22
C GLY A 130 -33.61 9.53 1.30
N LEU A 131 -33.41 9.42 -0.02
CA LEU A 131 -34.15 10.19 -1.02
C LEU A 131 -35.63 9.78 -1.14
N SER A 132 -35.96 8.52 -0.84
CA SER A 132 -37.35 8.03 -0.86
C SER A 132 -38.09 8.33 0.45
N GLY A 133 -37.35 8.49 1.54
CA GLY A 133 -37.87 8.63 2.90
C GLY A 133 -38.09 10.08 3.37
N ASP A 134 -37.28 11.05 2.93
CA ASP A 134 -37.24 12.37 3.59
C ASP A 134 -37.91 13.52 2.81
N PRO A 135 -38.91 14.23 3.38
CA PRO A 135 -39.33 15.56 2.97
C PRO A 135 -38.65 16.65 3.80
N ALA A 136 -37.31 16.69 3.87
CA ALA A 136 -36.60 17.81 4.52
C ALA A 136 -36.39 18.98 3.54
N LEU A 137 -37.50 19.58 3.08
CA LEU A 137 -37.52 20.98 2.66
C LEU A 137 -38.29 21.75 3.73
N PRO A 138 -37.77 22.88 4.25
CA PRO A 138 -38.42 23.58 5.35
C PRO A 138 -39.83 24.02 4.94
N ALA A 139 -40.80 23.63 5.76
CA ALA A 139 -42.21 23.87 5.57
C ALA A 139 -42.54 25.37 5.54
N ALA A 140 -42.69 25.94 4.35
CA ALA A 140 -43.58 27.07 4.12
C ALA A 140 -44.98 26.50 3.82
N ARG A 141 -45.89 26.63 4.80
CA ARG A 141 -47.27 26.12 4.73
C ARG A 141 -48.09 26.87 3.68
N THR A 142 -48.71 26.14 2.76
CA THR A 142 -50.01 26.49 2.17
C THR A 142 -50.90 25.23 2.16
N PRO A 143 -52.11 25.27 2.75
CA PRO A 143 -53.07 24.18 2.65
C PRO A 143 -53.90 24.38 1.38
N GLY A 144 -53.68 23.52 0.38
CA GLY A 144 -54.46 23.53 -0.85
C GLY A 144 -53.89 22.59 -1.90
N GLU A 145 -54.47 21.40 -1.96
CA GLU A 145 -54.56 20.53 -3.15
C GLU A 145 -53.28 20.29 -3.98
N SER A 146 -52.62 19.16 -3.70
CA SER A 146 -52.07 18.27 -4.75
C SER A 146 -51.78 16.89 -4.16
N THR A 147 -52.82 16.06 -4.21
CA THR A 147 -52.81 14.61 -4.47
C THR A 147 -51.49 13.84 -4.27
N GLY A 148 -51.50 12.96 -3.26
CA GLY A 148 -50.53 11.89 -3.01
C GLY A 148 -50.45 10.80 -4.09
N GLN A 149 -50.60 11.15 -5.37
CA GLN A 149 -50.49 10.25 -6.53
C GLN A 149 -49.06 10.19 -7.10
N GLY A 150 -48.21 11.18 -6.81
CA GLY A 150 -46.78 11.15 -7.19
C GLY A 150 -45.90 10.28 -6.27
N ARG A 151 -46.30 10.11 -5.00
CA ARG A 151 -45.59 9.31 -3.99
C ARG A 151 -45.52 7.80 -4.30
N PRO A 152 -46.60 7.12 -4.75
CA PRO A 152 -46.54 5.71 -5.12
C PRO A 152 -45.69 5.47 -6.38
N VAL A 153 -45.69 6.38 -7.35
CA VAL A 153 -44.86 6.26 -8.56
C VAL A 153 -43.37 6.44 -8.23
N LEU A 154 -43.02 7.39 -7.36
CA LEU A 154 -41.65 7.56 -6.84
C LEU A 154 -41.21 6.36 -5.99
N GLY A 155 -42.10 5.80 -5.16
CA GLY A 155 -41.82 4.60 -4.37
C GLY A 155 -41.59 3.35 -5.23
N VAL A 156 -42.40 3.14 -6.27
CA VAL A 156 -42.21 2.03 -7.23
C VAL A 156 -40.96 2.24 -8.08
N GLY A 157 -40.67 3.49 -8.49
CA GLY A 157 -39.45 3.85 -9.22
C GLY A 157 -38.18 3.61 -8.40
N ALA A 158 -38.18 4.02 -7.13
CA ALA A 158 -37.09 3.77 -6.19
C ALA A 158 -36.90 2.27 -5.93
N ALA A 159 -37.98 1.52 -5.66
CA ALA A 159 -37.89 0.07 -5.47
C ALA A 159 -37.29 -0.63 -6.71
N ARG A 160 -37.72 -0.23 -7.91
CA ARG A 160 -37.19 -0.78 -9.17
C ARG A 160 -35.73 -0.38 -9.40
N ALA A 161 -35.34 0.84 -9.07
CA ALA A 161 -33.95 1.29 -9.15
C ALA A 161 -33.06 0.52 -8.17
N GLY A 162 -33.53 0.32 -6.93
CA GLY A 162 -32.85 -0.51 -5.91
C GLY A 162 -32.60 -1.93 -6.40
N ALA A 163 -33.65 -2.59 -6.89
CA ALA A 163 -33.53 -3.94 -7.45
C ALA A 163 -32.55 -4.02 -8.64
N LEU A 164 -32.52 -2.99 -9.50
CA LEU A 164 -31.58 -2.93 -10.62
C LEU A 164 -30.14 -2.74 -10.13
N LEU A 165 -29.91 -1.85 -9.15
CA LEU A 165 -28.60 -1.62 -8.55
C LEU A 165 -28.07 -2.87 -7.86
N GLU A 166 -28.90 -3.56 -7.08
CA GLU A 166 -28.57 -4.84 -6.44
C GLU A 166 -28.14 -5.87 -7.47
N ARG A 167 -28.96 -6.09 -8.52
CA ARG A 167 -28.64 -7.05 -9.57
C ARG A 167 -27.32 -6.70 -10.28
N GLN A 168 -27.14 -5.44 -10.68
CA GLN A 168 -25.96 -5.01 -11.44
C GLN A 168 -24.68 -5.09 -10.59
N LEU A 169 -24.70 -4.58 -9.37
CA LEU A 169 -23.52 -4.55 -8.50
C LEU A 169 -23.20 -5.93 -7.92
N THR A 170 -24.21 -6.79 -7.68
CA THR A 170 -23.97 -8.20 -7.32
C THR A 170 -23.27 -8.94 -8.45
N LEU A 171 -23.73 -8.80 -9.69
CA LEU A 171 -23.06 -9.41 -10.85
C LEU A 171 -21.65 -8.87 -11.06
N ALA A 172 -21.45 -7.55 -10.91
CA ALA A 172 -20.12 -6.94 -10.99
C ALA A 172 -19.19 -7.45 -9.87
N ARG A 173 -19.72 -7.63 -8.65
CA ARG A 173 -19.01 -8.22 -7.52
C ARG A 173 -18.59 -9.65 -7.82
N THR A 174 -19.49 -10.52 -8.28
CA THR A 174 -19.15 -11.92 -8.62
C THR A 174 -18.06 -12.00 -9.69
N ARG A 175 -18.13 -11.17 -10.74
CA ARG A 175 -17.09 -11.10 -11.77
C ARG A 175 -15.74 -10.62 -11.21
N ALA A 176 -15.75 -9.60 -10.36
CA ALA A 176 -14.56 -9.11 -9.70
C ALA A 176 -13.95 -10.17 -8.77
N HIS A 177 -14.78 -10.90 -8.04
CA HIS A 177 -14.38 -12.01 -7.19
C HIS A 177 -13.67 -13.11 -7.98
N SER A 178 -14.28 -13.60 -9.07
CA SER A 178 -13.63 -14.59 -9.95
C SER A 178 -12.33 -14.08 -10.56
N THR A 179 -12.28 -12.80 -10.95
CA THR A 179 -11.04 -12.16 -11.44
C THR A 179 -9.94 -12.14 -10.37
N ALA A 180 -10.31 -11.86 -9.12
CA ALA A 180 -9.37 -11.87 -8.00
C ALA A 180 -8.84 -13.29 -7.73
N LEU A 181 -9.71 -14.30 -7.70
CA LEU A 181 -9.30 -15.69 -7.53
C LEU A 181 -8.38 -16.16 -8.67
N GLN A 182 -8.68 -15.81 -9.92
CA GLN A 182 -7.83 -16.13 -11.07
C GLN A 182 -6.47 -15.43 -10.98
N ALA A 183 -6.44 -14.16 -10.55
CA ALA A 183 -5.20 -13.42 -10.34
C ALA A 183 -4.34 -14.06 -9.24
N LEU A 184 -4.94 -14.49 -8.12
CA LEU A 184 -4.26 -15.19 -7.03
C LEU A 184 -3.72 -16.57 -7.42
N GLY A 185 -4.28 -17.20 -8.46
CA GLY A 185 -3.75 -18.45 -9.04
C GLY A 185 -2.72 -18.25 -10.15
N SER A 186 -2.37 -17.01 -10.50
CA SER A 186 -1.50 -16.73 -11.65
C SER A 186 -0.01 -16.79 -11.28
N ALA A 187 0.84 -17.15 -12.26
CA ALA A 187 2.30 -17.11 -12.11
C ALA A 187 2.80 -15.71 -11.71
N ARG A 188 2.14 -14.65 -12.20
CA ARG A 188 2.44 -13.26 -11.83
C ARG A 188 2.27 -13.04 -10.33
N PHE A 189 1.17 -13.52 -9.75
CA PHE A 189 0.95 -13.42 -8.31
C PHE A 189 2.01 -14.21 -7.51
N HIS A 190 2.33 -15.42 -7.96
CA HIS A 190 3.36 -16.22 -7.30
C HIS A 190 4.72 -15.52 -7.28
N ALA A 191 5.14 -14.90 -8.39
CA ALA A 191 6.36 -14.10 -8.42
C ALA A 191 6.35 -12.93 -7.41
N VAL A 192 5.20 -12.30 -7.18
CA VAL A 192 5.04 -11.27 -6.15
C VAL A 192 5.15 -11.86 -4.74
N ALA A 193 4.49 -13.00 -4.50
CA ALA A 193 4.56 -13.68 -3.21
C ALA A 193 6.00 -14.09 -2.87
N ASP A 194 6.74 -14.60 -3.86
CA ASP A 194 8.14 -14.98 -3.72
C ASP A 194 9.04 -13.77 -3.47
N ALA A 195 8.84 -12.67 -4.21
CA ALA A 195 9.57 -11.42 -3.96
C ALA A 195 9.32 -10.86 -2.55
N VAL A 196 8.07 -10.96 -2.05
CA VAL A 196 7.74 -10.55 -0.68
C VAL A 196 8.31 -11.53 0.36
N ALA A 197 8.39 -12.83 0.05
CA ALA A 197 9.04 -13.81 0.93
C ALA A 197 10.55 -13.59 1.03
N LEU A 198 11.22 -13.24 -0.08
CA LEU A 198 12.60 -12.79 -0.07
C LEU A 198 12.75 -11.52 0.77
N LEU A 199 11.86 -10.54 0.60
CA LEU A 199 11.85 -9.30 1.38
C LEU A 199 11.71 -9.54 2.90
N ALA A 200 10.99 -10.60 3.31
CA ALA A 200 10.86 -10.97 4.72
C ALA A 200 12.19 -11.50 5.32
N SER A 201 13.07 -12.03 4.49
CA SER A 201 14.39 -12.56 4.89
C SER A 201 15.47 -11.49 4.80
N GLU A 202 15.56 -10.83 3.65
CA GLU A 202 16.61 -9.87 3.32
C GLU A 202 16.03 -8.68 2.56
N VAL A 203 16.48 -7.48 2.92
CA VAL A 203 16.04 -6.23 2.28
C VAL A 203 17.16 -5.74 1.36
N PRO A 204 16.91 -5.56 0.05
CA PRO A 204 17.93 -5.08 -0.89
C PRO A 204 18.18 -3.58 -0.67
N LEU A 205 19.09 -3.29 0.24
CA LEU A 205 19.52 -1.95 0.59
C LEU A 205 20.52 -1.41 -0.43
N SER A 206 20.40 -0.13 -0.78
CA SER A 206 21.43 0.56 -1.56
C SER A 206 22.62 0.93 -0.66
N PRO A 207 23.81 1.20 -1.22
CA PRO A 207 24.95 1.69 -0.42
C PRO A 207 24.65 3.01 0.31
N ALA A 208 23.69 3.80 -0.18
CA ALA A 208 23.24 5.01 0.50
C ALA A 208 22.55 4.72 1.85
N ALA A 209 22.01 3.52 2.06
CA ALA A 209 21.35 3.14 3.31
C ALA A 209 22.29 3.06 4.54
N ALA A 210 23.61 3.07 4.31
CA ALA A 210 24.63 3.12 5.36
C ALA A 210 24.78 4.53 5.99
N GLY A 211 24.17 5.56 5.39
CA GLY A 211 24.20 6.92 5.91
C GLY A 211 23.37 7.13 7.19
N PRO A 212 23.55 8.28 7.87
CA PRO A 212 22.82 8.62 9.10
C PRO A 212 21.30 8.68 8.86
N VAL A 213 20.50 8.20 9.84
CA VAL A 213 19.03 8.24 9.78
C VAL A 213 18.48 9.64 9.53
N GLY A 214 19.04 10.66 10.18
CA GLY A 214 18.54 12.04 10.11
C GLY A 214 18.54 12.61 8.70
N ASP A 215 19.59 12.35 7.92
CA ASP A 215 19.76 12.93 6.58
C ASP A 215 18.90 12.22 5.53
N LEU A 216 18.58 10.94 5.73
CA LEU A 216 17.93 10.09 4.74
C LEU A 216 16.45 9.82 5.04
N LEU A 217 16.02 9.85 6.31
CA LEU A 217 14.63 9.56 6.70
C LEU A 217 13.80 10.81 6.98
N ALA A 218 14.41 11.96 7.30
CA ALA A 218 13.67 13.18 7.61
C ALA A 218 12.91 13.72 6.38
N GLU A 219 13.59 13.91 5.25
CA GLU A 219 12.98 14.47 4.04
C GLU A 219 11.83 13.59 3.48
N PRO A 220 11.92 12.25 3.50
CA PRO A 220 10.78 11.39 3.20
C PRO A 220 9.66 11.38 4.24
N ALA A 221 9.97 11.53 5.54
CA ALA A 221 8.98 11.59 6.61
C ALA A 221 8.17 12.88 6.54
N ASP A 222 8.82 14.02 6.33
CA ASP A 222 8.17 15.32 6.16
C ASP A 222 7.20 15.30 4.96
N ARG A 223 7.61 14.69 3.84
CA ARG A 223 6.73 14.49 2.67
C ARG A 223 5.57 13.52 2.92
N ALA A 224 5.66 12.65 3.93
CA ALA A 224 4.58 11.74 4.31
C ALA A 224 3.58 12.41 5.26
N GLU A 225 4.01 13.29 6.15
CA GLU A 225 3.13 14.05 7.06
C GLU A 225 2.33 15.14 6.33
N GLN A 226 2.84 15.67 5.21
CA GLN A 226 2.18 16.68 4.40
C GLN A 226 1.08 16.13 3.46
N ARG A 227 0.71 14.84 3.55
CA ARG A 227 -0.23 14.16 2.65
C ARG A 227 -1.40 13.53 3.39
#